data_AF-A0A7J4I2Z1-F1
#
_entry.id   AF-A0A7J4I2Z1-F1
#
_cell.length_a   1.000
_cell.length_b   1.000
_cell.length_c   1.000
_cell.angle_alpha   90.00
_cell.angle_beta   90.00
_cell.angle_gamma   90.00
#
_symmetry.space_group_name_H-M   'P 1'
#
loop_
_entity.id
_entity.type
_entity.pdbx_description
1 polymer ?
#
loop_
_entity_poly.entity_id
_entity_poly.type
_entity_poly.pdbx_seq_one_letter_code
_entity_poly.pdbx_strand_id
1 'polypeptide(L)'
;MDPFSLLVINLNALGFFGFLLPWIFVFVVVYGLLTKAKFFENPKIIGVLSLVVAFFVIGFGGPWLANFFVNLFGYAAVIIAGILVIILFVTMSGGNISKLFDNKAVAILLAAVGLVIFFVAVGGSAVVVSDAVIGIVFVIILMAVAVYFITGSAK
;
A
#
# COMPACT_ATOMS: atom_id res chain seq x y z
N MET A 1 7.22 -24.28 14.37
CA MET A 1 7.11 -22.83 14.12
C MET A 1 8.34 -22.42 13.34
N ASP A 2 8.18 -21.79 12.17
CA ASP A 2 9.32 -21.33 11.38
C ASP A 2 9.96 -20.08 12.02
N PRO A 3 11.25 -19.81 11.75
CA PRO A 3 11.98 -18.68 12.35
C PRO A 3 11.36 -17.31 12.06
N PHE A 4 10.70 -17.15 10.90
CA PHE A 4 10.08 -15.89 10.52
C PHE A 4 8.81 -15.64 11.36
N SER A 5 7.96 -16.65 11.54
CA SER A 5 6.80 -16.57 12.43
C SER A 5 7.20 -16.21 13.87
N LEU A 6 8.29 -16.78 14.38
CA LEU A 6 8.80 -16.45 15.71
C LEU A 6 9.26 -14.99 15.81
N LEU A 7 9.98 -14.50 14.79
CA LEU A 7 10.40 -13.09 14.70
C LEU A 7 9.19 -12.14 14.68
N VAL A 8 8.17 -12.44 13.88
CA VAL A 8 6.96 -11.61 13.76
C VAL A 8 6.23 -11.53 15.09
N ILE A 9 6.10 -12.65 15.81
CA ILE A 9 5.46 -12.67 17.14
C ILE A 9 6.25 -11.84 18.14
N ASN A 10 7.59 -11.97 18.17
CA ASN A 10 8.42 -11.19 19.06
C ASN A 10 8.31 -9.69 18.77
N LEU A 11 8.33 -9.30 17.49
CA LEU A 11 8.13 -7.90 17.09
C LEU A 11 6.74 -7.38 17.48
N ASN A 12 5.70 -8.21 17.33
CA ASN A 12 4.35 -7.85 17.75
C ASN A 12 4.26 -7.67 19.27
N ALA A 13 4.84 -8.58 20.05
CA ALA A 13 4.88 -8.52 21.51
C ALA A 13 5.67 -7.30 22.04
N LEU A 14 6.70 -6.86 21.32
CA LEU A 14 7.44 -5.63 21.60
C LEU A 14 6.68 -4.36 21.19
N GLY A 15 5.49 -4.48 20.60
CA GLY A 15 4.70 -3.36 20.13
C GLY A 15 5.22 -2.73 18.83
N PHE A 16 6.14 -3.37 18.11
CA PHE A 16 6.77 -2.81 16.91
C PHE A 16 5.74 -2.33 15.88
N PHE A 17 4.75 -3.17 15.55
CA PHE A 17 3.71 -2.86 14.57
C PHE A 17 2.62 -1.93 15.12
N GLY A 18 2.41 -1.93 16.43
CA GLY A 18 1.40 -1.09 17.10
C GLY A 18 1.87 0.31 17.47
N PHE A 19 3.19 0.52 17.52
CA PHE A 19 3.81 1.72 18.08
C PHE A 19 4.95 2.25 17.22
N LEU A 20 6.02 1.45 17.06
CA LEU A 20 7.26 1.96 16.46
C LEU A 20 7.10 2.23 14.96
N LEU A 21 6.45 1.31 14.25
CA LEU A 21 6.27 1.41 12.81
C LEU A 21 5.37 2.60 12.41
N PRO A 22 4.17 2.80 13.02
CA PRO A 22 3.38 4.02 12.80
C PRO A 22 4.15 5.32 13.10
N TRP A 23 4.94 5.34 14.18
CA TRP A 23 5.76 6.50 14.56
C TRP A 23 6.80 6.84 13.48
N ILE A 24 7.57 5.84 13.02
CA ILE A 24 8.57 6.04 11.96
C ILE A 24 7.90 6.51 10.67
N PHE A 25 6.76 5.91 10.29
CA PHE A 25 6.06 6.30 9.06
C PHE A 25 5.59 7.75 9.10
N VAL A 26 4.97 8.18 10.20
CA VAL A 26 4.54 9.58 10.33
C VAL A 26 5.74 10.52 10.32
N PHE A 27 6.82 10.18 11.02
CA PHE A 27 8.05 10.96 10.99
C PHE A 27 8.55 11.17 9.56
N VAL A 28 8.68 10.10 8.77
CA VAL A 28 9.20 10.17 7.40
C VAL A 28 8.26 10.96 6.49
N VAL A 29 6.94 10.74 6.61
CA VAL A 29 5.94 11.46 5.79
C VAL A 29 5.97 12.95 6.09
N VAL A 30 5.92 13.34 7.37
CA VAL A 30 5.94 14.75 7.78
C VAL A 30 7.26 15.40 7.38
N TYR A 31 8.38 14.71 7.59
CA TYR A 31 9.71 15.19 7.19
C TYR A 31 9.80 15.42 5.69
N GLY A 32 9.37 14.45 4.89
CA GLY A 32 9.38 14.53 3.42
C GLY A 32 8.49 15.66 2.90
N LEU A 33 7.29 15.82 3.49
CA LEU A 33 6.37 16.90 3.13
C LEU A 33 6.94 18.28 3.46
N LEU A 34 7.44 18.48 4.68
CA LEU A 34 8.02 19.76 5.11
C LEU A 34 9.28 20.13 4.32
N THR A 35 10.12 19.14 4.00
CA THR A 35 11.31 19.33 3.16
C THR A 35 10.92 19.76 1.74
N LYS A 36 9.90 19.12 1.15
CA LYS A 36 9.41 19.47 -0.19
C LYS A 36 8.71 20.82 -0.24
N ALA A 37 7.94 21.15 0.80
CA ALA A 37 7.20 22.40 0.89
C ALA A 37 8.08 23.64 1.14
N LYS A 38 9.36 23.45 1.51
CA LYS A 38 10.32 24.53 1.81
C LYS A 38 9.81 25.53 2.86
N PHE A 39 8.96 25.08 3.79
CA PHE A 39 8.45 25.93 4.88
C PHE A 39 9.57 26.41 5.82
N PHE A 40 10.64 25.62 5.94
CA PHE A 40 11.82 25.96 6.73
C PHE A 40 13.07 25.69 5.90
N GLU A 41 14.06 26.58 5.99
CA GLU A 41 15.34 26.40 5.29
C GLU A 41 16.30 25.49 6.06
N ASN A 42 16.14 25.41 7.38
CA ASN A 42 17.02 24.62 8.23
C ASN A 42 16.51 23.18 8.39
N PRO A 43 17.22 22.17 7.84
CA PRO A 43 16.78 20.77 7.90
C PRO A 43 16.73 20.21 9.32
N LYS A 44 17.49 20.79 10.27
CA LYS A 44 17.43 20.39 11.68
C LYS A 44 16.07 20.74 12.30
N ILE A 45 15.51 21.90 11.95
CA ILE A 45 14.19 22.34 12.43
C ILE A 45 13.11 21.41 11.87
N ILE A 46 13.19 21.08 10.58
CA ILE A 46 12.27 20.12 9.94
C ILE A 46 12.34 18.76 10.63
N GLY A 47 13.54 18.26 10.91
CA GLY A 47 13.75 17.01 11.64
C GLY A 47 13.10 17.02 13.03
N VAL A 48 13.38 18.05 13.82
CA VAL A 48 12.83 18.18 15.18
C VAL A 48 11.30 18.29 15.16
N LEU A 49 10.73 19.12 14.28
CA LEU A 49 9.27 19.26 14.14
C LEU A 49 8.61 17.94 13.72
N SER A 50 9.17 17.26 12.74
CA SER A 50 8.64 15.98 12.27
C SER A 50 8.67 14.91 13.36
N LEU A 51 9.73 14.90 14.17
CA LEU A 51 9.87 14.01 15.31
C LEU A 51 8.84 14.32 16.40
N VAL A 52 8.65 15.59 16.74
CA VAL A 52 7.61 16.03 17.69
C VAL A 52 6.22 15.61 17.21
N VAL A 53 5.89 15.85 15.95
CA VAL A 53 4.59 15.46 15.35
C VAL A 53 4.39 13.94 15.38
N ALA A 54 5.44 13.16 15.06
CA ALA A 54 5.38 11.71 15.15
C ALA A 54 5.09 11.22 16.58
N PHE A 55 5.65 11.85 17.60
CA PHE A 55 5.36 11.50 19.00
C PHE A 55 3.91 11.79 19.43
N PHE A 56 3.26 12.82 18.88
CA PHE A 56 1.84 13.08 19.15
C PHE A 56 0.93 11.98 18.60
N VAL A 57 1.34 11.33 17.51
CA VAL A 57 0.59 10.22 16.92
C VAL A 57 0.57 9.00 17.82
N ILE A 58 1.66 8.73 18.55
CA ILE A 58 1.71 7.64 19.54
C ILE A 58 0.64 7.84 20.62
N GLY A 59 0.54 9.06 21.17
CA GLY A 59 -0.35 9.35 22.30
C GLY A 59 -1.83 9.42 21.94
N PHE A 60 -2.17 9.87 20.72
CA PHE A 60 -3.57 10.09 20.31
C PHE A 60 -4.10 9.03 19.35
N GLY A 61 -3.24 8.46 18.51
CA GLY A 61 -3.64 7.60 17.39
C GLY A 61 -3.16 6.16 17.47
N GLY A 62 -2.29 5.78 18.41
CA GLY A 62 -1.51 4.53 18.40
C GLY A 62 -2.21 3.30 17.81
N PRO A 63 -3.21 2.69 18.48
CA PRO A 63 -3.89 1.50 17.97
C PRO A 63 -4.67 1.72 16.67
N TRP A 64 -5.31 2.89 16.52
CA TRP A 64 -6.12 3.22 15.35
C TRP A 64 -5.26 3.42 14.10
N LEU A 65 -4.14 4.10 14.24
CA LEU A 65 -3.20 4.36 13.15
C LEU A 65 -2.42 3.10 12.79
N ALA A 66 -2.06 2.27 13.78
CA ALA A 66 -1.51 0.95 13.53
C ALA A 66 -2.47 0.11 12.68
N ASN A 67 -3.76 0.08 13.04
CA ASN A 67 -4.77 -0.63 12.26
C ASN A 67 -4.95 -0.04 10.85
N PHE A 68 -4.97 1.29 10.73
CA PHE A 68 -4.99 1.97 9.43
C PHE A 68 -3.81 1.53 8.54
N PHE A 69 -2.59 1.53 9.06
CA PHE A 69 -1.42 1.13 8.28
C PHE A 69 -1.42 -0.36 7.94
N VAL A 70 -1.83 -1.23 8.87
CA VAL A 70 -1.98 -2.67 8.60
C VAL A 70 -2.97 -2.89 7.45
N ASN A 71 -4.11 -2.21 7.47
CA ASN A 71 -5.11 -2.33 6.42
C ASN A 71 -4.64 -1.72 5.10
N LEU A 72 -4.10 -0.49 5.13
CA LEU A 72 -3.59 0.21 3.96
C LEU A 72 -2.52 -0.61 3.25
N PHE A 73 -1.49 -1.05 3.98
CA PHE A 73 -0.38 -1.79 3.40
C PHE A 73 -0.76 -3.24 3.09
N GLY A 74 -1.67 -3.86 3.84
CA GLY A 74 -2.22 -5.17 3.54
C GLY A 74 -2.95 -5.17 2.19
N TYR A 75 -3.91 -4.26 2.01
CA TYR A 75 -4.64 -4.11 0.74
C TYR A 75 -3.72 -3.67 -0.40
N ALA A 76 -2.80 -2.73 -0.15
CA ALA A 76 -1.83 -2.32 -1.16
C ALA A 76 -0.93 -3.48 -1.60
N ALA A 77 -0.47 -4.34 -0.68
CA ALA A 77 0.36 -5.50 -0.99
C ALA A 77 -0.38 -6.50 -1.89
N VAL A 78 -1.66 -6.80 -1.61
CA VAL A 78 -2.49 -7.67 -2.45
C VAL A 78 -2.62 -7.10 -3.87
N ILE A 79 -2.86 -5.80 -3.99
CA ILE A 79 -3.03 -5.15 -5.29
C ILE A 79 -1.72 -5.07 -6.07
N ILE A 80 -0.61 -4.74 -5.41
CA ILE A 80 0.73 -4.74 -6.01
C ILE A 80 1.07 -6.15 -6.51
N ALA A 81 0.82 -7.19 -5.70
CA ALA A 81 1.01 -8.58 -6.12
C ALA A 81 0.17 -8.90 -7.37
N GLY A 82 -1.07 -8.43 -7.42
CA GLY A 82 -1.92 -8.58 -8.59
C GLY A 82 -1.41 -7.86 -9.85
N ILE A 83 -0.96 -6.62 -9.71
CA ILE A 83 -0.34 -5.86 -10.79
C ILE A 83 0.92 -6.58 -11.28
N LEU A 84 1.75 -7.12 -10.38
CA LEU A 84 2.94 -7.88 -10.74
C LEU A 84 2.62 -9.13 -11.55
N VAL A 85 1.54 -9.85 -11.21
CA VAL A 85 1.07 -11.00 -12.00
C VAL A 85 0.65 -10.57 -13.41
N ILE A 86 -0.10 -9.46 -13.55
CA ILE A 86 -0.49 -8.94 -14.86
C ILE A 86 0.74 -8.54 -15.67
N ILE A 87 1.69 -7.85 -15.05
CA ILE A 87 2.97 -7.46 -15.69
C ILE A 87 3.70 -8.71 -16.20
N LEU A 88 3.76 -9.77 -15.40
CA LEU A 88 4.41 -11.03 -15.77
C LEU A 88 3.76 -11.68 -16.99
N PHE A 89 2.42 -11.71 -17.07
CA PHE A 89 1.73 -12.24 -18.25
C PHE A 89 1.96 -11.37 -19.49
N VAL A 90 1.93 -10.04 -19.34
CA VAL A 90 2.15 -9.11 -20.46
C VAL A 90 3.57 -9.21 -21.00
N THR A 91 4.58 -9.32 -20.13
CA THR A 91 5.96 -9.49 -20.60
C THR A 91 6.18 -10.83 -21.25
N MET A 92 5.61 -11.90 -20.69
CA MET A 92 5.67 -13.24 -21.30
C MET A 92 4.99 -13.29 -22.67
N SER A 93 3.98 -12.45 -22.93
CA SER A 93 3.32 -12.37 -24.24
C SER A 93 4.05 -11.49 -25.25
N GLY A 94 5.26 -11.02 -24.92
CA GLY A 94 6.01 -10.06 -25.75
C GLY A 94 5.48 -8.62 -25.72
N GLY A 95 4.58 -8.31 -24.78
CA GLY A 95 4.01 -6.99 -24.59
C GLY A 95 5.00 -6.02 -23.92
N ASN A 96 4.89 -4.73 -24.26
CA ASN A 96 5.72 -3.68 -23.67
C ASN A 96 5.02 -3.01 -22.47
N ILE A 97 5.57 -3.19 -21.28
CA ILE A 97 5.04 -2.65 -20.03
C ILE A 97 4.96 -1.11 -20.04
N SER A 98 5.92 -0.42 -20.65
CA SER A 98 5.95 1.05 -20.63
C SER A 98 4.69 1.66 -21.26
N LYS A 99 4.16 1.03 -22.31
CA LYS A 99 2.92 1.50 -22.97
C LYS A 99 1.67 1.36 -22.08
N LEU A 100 1.67 0.44 -21.11
CA LEU A 100 0.56 0.30 -20.17
C LEU A 100 0.57 1.42 -19.13
N PHE A 101 1.74 1.79 -18.61
CA PHE A 101 1.85 2.83 -17.58
C PHE A 101 1.81 4.26 -18.15
N ASP A 102 2.15 4.45 -19.43
CA ASP A 102 2.02 5.75 -20.12
C ASP A 102 0.57 6.11 -20.47
N ASN A 103 -0.36 5.16 -20.36
CA ASN A 103 -1.76 5.39 -20.70
C ASN A 103 -2.49 6.16 -19.58
N LYS A 104 -2.98 7.36 -19.89
CA LYS A 104 -3.76 8.20 -18.96
C LYS A 104 -4.94 7.47 -18.32
N ALA A 105 -5.61 6.57 -19.05
CA ALA A 105 -6.72 5.79 -18.52
C ALA A 105 -6.26 4.82 -17.42
N VAL A 106 -5.09 4.19 -17.60
CA VAL A 106 -4.49 3.29 -16.60
C VAL A 106 -4.02 4.08 -15.39
N ALA A 107 -3.41 5.26 -15.58
CA ALA A 107 -3.02 6.13 -14.49
C ALA A 107 -4.22 6.60 -13.65
N ILE A 108 -5.33 7.00 -14.30
CA ILE A 108 -6.58 7.38 -13.63
C ILE A 108 -7.18 6.19 -12.86
N LEU A 109 -7.19 5.01 -13.46
CA LEU A 109 -7.71 3.79 -12.82
C LEU A 109 -6.88 3.41 -11.59
N LEU A 110 -5.55 3.46 -11.68
CA LEU A 110 -4.66 3.21 -10.55
C LEU A 110 -4.83 4.26 -9.44
N ALA A 111 -4.99 5.54 -9.79
CA ALA A 111 -5.27 6.59 -8.83
C ALA A 111 -6.64 6.39 -8.13
N ALA A 112 -7.67 6.00 -8.88
CA ALA A 112 -8.99 5.69 -8.33
C ALA A 112 -8.94 4.49 -7.38
N VAL A 113 -8.25 3.41 -7.77
CA VAL A 113 -8.02 2.24 -6.90
C VAL A 113 -7.27 2.64 -5.64
N GLY A 114 -6.19 3.42 -5.75
CA GLY A 114 -5.44 3.94 -4.61
C GLY A 114 -6.30 4.75 -3.64
N LEU A 115 -7.18 5.59 -4.18
CA LEU A 115 -8.10 6.42 -3.41
C LEU A 115 -9.16 5.57 -2.71
N VAL A 116 -9.73 4.56 -3.37
CA VAL A 116 -10.67 3.60 -2.74
C VAL A 116 -10.01 2.85 -1.58
N ILE A 117 -8.78 2.32 -1.77
CA ILE A 117 -8.05 1.63 -0.70
C ILE A 117 -7.84 2.56 0.49
N PHE A 118 -7.46 3.82 0.23
CA PHE A 118 -7.28 4.80 1.29
C PHE A 118 -8.56 4.97 2.11
N PHE A 119 -9.72 5.17 1.46
CA PHE A 119 -11.00 5.31 2.17
C PHE A 119 -11.41 4.05 2.94
N VAL A 120 -11.18 2.86 2.38
CA VAL A 120 -11.44 1.58 3.06
C VAL A 120 -10.51 1.41 4.27
N ALA A 121 -9.22 1.73 4.13
CA ALA A 121 -8.23 1.61 5.19
C ALA A 121 -8.49 2.56 6.37
N VAL A 122 -8.99 3.78 6.10
CA VAL A 122 -9.40 4.76 7.14
C VAL A 122 -10.62 4.28 7.95
N GLY A 123 -11.33 3.25 7.49
CA GLY A 123 -12.56 2.78 8.15
C GLY A 123 -13.78 3.65 7.83
N GLY A 124 -13.76 4.37 6.70
CA GLY A 124 -14.90 5.15 6.23
C GLY A 124 -16.12 4.25 5.99
N SER A 125 -17.13 4.41 6.82
CA SER A 125 -18.31 3.55 7.03
C SER A 125 -19.31 3.45 5.86
N ALA A 126 -18.88 3.66 4.61
CA ALA A 126 -19.78 3.58 3.45
C ALA A 126 -19.55 2.37 2.54
N VAL A 127 -18.36 1.75 2.55
CA VAL A 127 -18.07 0.61 1.65
C VAL A 127 -17.31 -0.48 2.40
N VAL A 128 -18.07 -1.36 3.05
CA VAL A 128 -17.53 -2.63 3.55
C VAL A 128 -17.45 -3.60 2.38
N VAL A 129 -16.33 -3.60 1.65
CA VAL A 129 -16.04 -4.67 0.70
C VAL A 129 -15.43 -5.81 1.51
N SER A 130 -16.12 -6.96 1.56
CA SER A 130 -15.55 -8.12 2.25
C SER A 130 -14.25 -8.55 1.56
N ASP A 131 -13.26 -9.00 2.35
CA ASP A 131 -11.99 -9.52 1.83
C ASP A 131 -12.22 -10.66 0.82
N ALA A 132 -13.30 -11.43 1.00
CA ALA A 132 -13.76 -12.45 0.07
C ALA A 132 -14.14 -11.89 -1.31
N VAL A 133 -14.84 -10.76 -1.36
CA VAL A 133 -15.22 -10.12 -2.64
C VAL A 133 -14.00 -9.58 -3.36
N ILE A 134 -13.03 -8.98 -2.65
CA ILE A 134 -11.76 -8.53 -3.24
C ILE A 134 -10.99 -9.72 -3.82
N GLY A 135 -10.89 -10.82 -3.07
CA GLY A 135 -10.26 -12.06 -3.53
C GLY A 135 -10.95 -12.66 -4.76
N ILE A 136 -12.28 -12.71 -4.79
CA ILE A 136 -13.05 -13.23 -5.92
C ILE A 136 -12.83 -12.37 -7.18
N VAL A 137 -12.93 -11.04 -7.06
CA VAL A 137 -12.69 -10.12 -8.18
C VAL A 137 -11.26 -10.28 -8.70
N PHE A 138 -10.29 -10.40 -7.80
CA PHE A 138 -8.89 -10.63 -8.17
C PHE A 138 -8.71 -11.92 -8.97
N VAL A 139 -9.25 -13.04 -8.49
CA VAL A 139 -9.19 -14.34 -9.18
C VAL A 139 -9.86 -14.28 -10.56
N ILE A 140 -11.01 -13.62 -10.68
CA ILE A 140 -11.71 -13.45 -11.96
C ILE A 140 -10.84 -12.67 -12.96
N ILE A 141 -10.23 -11.56 -12.54
CA ILE A 141 -9.32 -10.77 -13.40
C ILE A 141 -8.13 -11.63 -13.83
N LEU A 142 -7.52 -12.36 -12.90
CA LEU A 142 -6.37 -13.23 -13.16
C LEU A 142 -6.72 -14.33 -14.16
N MET A 143 -7.90 -14.96 -13.99
CA MET A 143 -8.41 -15.95 -14.94
C MET A 143 -8.68 -15.35 -16.32
N ALA A 144 -9.28 -14.15 -16.40
CA ALA A 144 -9.53 -13.48 -17.67
C ALA A 144 -8.23 -13.17 -18.42
N VAL A 145 -7.21 -12.69 -17.71
CA VAL A 145 -5.87 -12.45 -18.28
C VAL A 145 -5.20 -13.76 -18.70
N ALA A 146 -5.30 -14.81 -17.90
CA ALA A 146 -4.74 -16.12 -18.23
C ALA A 146 -5.42 -16.75 -19.46
N VAL A 147 -6.75 -16.67 -19.57
CA VAL A 147 -7.50 -17.15 -20.73
C VAL A 147 -7.14 -16.32 -21.97
N TYR A 148 -7.05 -14.99 -21.86
CA TYR A 148 -6.59 -14.14 -22.95
C TYR A 148 -5.17 -14.50 -23.40
N PHE A 149 -4.27 -14.79 -22.47
CA PHE A 149 -2.90 -15.22 -22.77
C PHE A 149 -2.88 -16.56 -23.52
N ILE A 150 -3.57 -17.58 -23.00
CA ILE A 150 -3.63 -18.92 -23.60
C ILE A 150 -4.26 -18.89 -24.99
N THR A 151 -5.35 -18.13 -25.16
CA THR A 151 -6.04 -18.00 -26.44
C THR A 151 -5.28 -17.09 -27.43
N GLY A 152 -4.47 -16.15 -26.93
CA GLY A 152 -3.62 -15.26 -27.71
C GLY A 152 -2.34 -15.92 -28.23
N SER A 153 -1.83 -16.96 -27.57
CA SER A 153 -0.69 -17.76 -28.03
C SER A 153 -1.04 -18.77 -29.14
N ALA A 154 -2.30 -18.84 -29.59
CA ALA A 154 -2.76 -19.69 -30.68
C ALA A 154 -2.71 -19.01 -32.07
N LYS A 155 -1.88 -17.98 -32.24
CA LYS A 155 -1.56 -17.36 -33.54
C LYS A 155 -0.07 -17.30 -33.78
#